data_AF-A0AAP0SBV2-F1
#
_entry.id   AF-A0AAP0SBV2-F1
#
_cell.length_a   1.000
_cell.length_b   1.000
_cell.length_c   1.000
_cell.angle_alpha   90.00
_cell.angle_beta   90.00
_cell.angle_gamma   90.00
#
_symmetry.space_group_name_H-M   'P 1'
#
loop_
_entity.id
_entity.type
_entity.pdbx_description
1 polymer ?
#
loop_
_entity_poly.entity_id
_entity_poly.type
_entity_poly.pdbx_seq_one_letter_code
_entity_poly.pdbx_strand_id
1 'polypeptide(L)'
;MVTGERQTARIRNMYLKTILRQDITFFDKETNTGEVVGRMSGDTVLIQDAVGEKVGKFVQLISTFIGGFVIAFIKGWLLTLVILTSIPLLATAGGVVAFSVSKMASRGQSAYAKAANIAEQTIGSIRTVASFTGEKQAIINFNNSLVEAYKSGVDEGLVSGFGGGSVMFIVYGTYSLSVYFGSKLIIERGYNGGDVINVFFALTMAALGISQSSSLGPDFIKAKIAAASIFAILDQESKIDPSDESGITLENVKGEIELRHVSFKYPTRPDIHIFQDLCLTIRSGKEAMVLLKEVSSQECLFFLFGCLLSVGCPKSGSTRSIYA
;
A
#
# COMPACT_ATOMS: atom_id res chain seq x y z
N MET A 1 -6.58 -18.48 8.29
CA MET A 1 -6.43 -18.65 6.82
C MET A 1 -7.78 -18.75 6.11
N VAL A 2 -8.58 -19.81 6.31
CA VAL A 2 -9.88 -20.01 5.60
C VAL A 2 -10.86 -18.84 5.80
N THR A 3 -10.93 -18.27 7.01
CA THR A 3 -11.76 -17.09 7.30
C THR A 3 -11.29 -15.85 6.53
N GLY A 4 -9.98 -15.62 6.44
CA GLY A 4 -9.38 -14.52 5.69
C GLY A 4 -9.72 -14.61 4.20
N GLU A 5 -9.53 -15.78 3.58
CA GLU A 5 -9.89 -16.00 2.17
C GLU A 5 -11.37 -15.75 1.88
N ARG A 6 -12.26 -16.23 2.75
CA ARG A 6 -13.72 -16.00 2.60
C ARG A 6 -14.08 -14.52 2.65
N GLN A 7 -13.49 -13.77 3.58
CA GLN A 7 -13.73 -12.32 3.68
C GLN A 7 -13.15 -11.58 2.48
N THR A 8 -11.93 -11.92 2.06
CA THR A 8 -11.27 -11.31 0.90
C THR A 8 -12.03 -11.60 -0.40
N ALA A 9 -12.54 -12.82 -0.59
CA ALA A 9 -13.39 -13.16 -1.74
C ALA A 9 -14.66 -12.31 -1.78
N ARG A 10 -15.30 -12.09 -0.61
CA ARG A 10 -16.46 -11.20 -0.49
C ARG A 10 -16.09 -9.74 -0.81
N ILE A 11 -14.96 -9.25 -0.29
CA ILE A 11 -14.46 -7.90 -0.57
C ILE A 11 -14.18 -7.74 -2.07
N ARG A 12 -13.52 -8.70 -2.72
CA ARG A 12 -13.26 -8.69 -4.17
C ARG A 12 -14.55 -8.63 -4.98
N ASN A 13 -15.56 -9.42 -4.62
CA ASN A 13 -16.86 -9.38 -5.28
C ASN A 13 -17.56 -8.03 -5.10
N MET A 14 -17.55 -7.46 -3.89
CA MET A 14 -18.14 -6.15 -3.63
C MET A 14 -17.39 -5.03 -4.36
N TYR A 15 -16.05 -5.11 -4.39
CA TYR A 15 -15.19 -4.16 -5.07
C TYR A 15 -15.44 -4.16 -6.59
N LEU A 16 -15.43 -5.35 -7.20
CA LEU A 16 -15.73 -5.49 -8.63
C LEU A 16 -17.15 -5.02 -8.96
N LYS A 17 -18.14 -5.40 -8.15
CA LYS A 17 -19.53 -4.96 -8.35
C LYS A 17 -19.66 -3.43 -8.26
N THR A 18 -18.96 -2.80 -7.32
CA THR A 18 -19.02 -1.35 -7.13
C THR A 18 -18.33 -0.62 -8.28
N ILE A 19 -17.16 -1.08 -8.70
CA ILE A 19 -16.44 -0.51 -9.85
C ILE A 19 -17.26 -0.60 -11.14
N LEU A 20 -17.94 -1.72 -11.38
CA LEU A 20 -18.80 -1.87 -12.56
C LEU A 20 -20.05 -0.97 -12.52
N ARG A 21 -20.43 -0.46 -11.34
CA ARG A 21 -21.51 0.52 -11.16
C ARG A 21 -21.01 1.97 -11.18
N GLN A 22 -19.70 2.21 -11.15
CA GLN A 22 -19.17 3.59 -11.21
C GLN A 22 -19.36 4.16 -12.61
N ASP A 23 -19.57 5.48 -12.68
CA ASP A 23 -19.76 6.19 -13.93
C ASP A 23 -18.42 6.41 -14.64
N ILE A 24 -18.46 6.68 -15.95
CA ILE A 24 -17.22 6.79 -16.74
C ILE A 24 -16.31 7.95 -16.27
N THR A 25 -16.88 8.96 -15.62
CA THR A 25 -16.11 10.07 -15.03
C THR A 25 -15.12 9.58 -13.97
N PHE A 26 -15.46 8.51 -13.24
CA PHE A 26 -14.58 7.91 -12.25
C PHE A 26 -13.29 7.39 -12.90
N PHE A 27 -13.41 6.68 -14.03
CA PHE A 27 -12.29 6.14 -14.78
C PHE A 27 -11.47 7.23 -15.49
N ASP A 28 -12.10 8.34 -15.87
CA ASP A 28 -11.39 9.47 -16.45
C ASP A 28 -10.58 10.27 -15.43
N LYS A 29 -11.11 10.46 -14.21
CA LYS A 29 -10.59 11.43 -13.23
C LYS A 29 -9.75 10.80 -12.12
N GLU A 30 -10.20 9.67 -11.58
CA GLU A 30 -9.71 9.16 -10.30
C GLU A 30 -8.89 7.87 -10.46
N THR A 31 -8.96 7.15 -11.59
CA THR A 31 -8.34 5.82 -11.65
C THR A 31 -7.89 5.37 -13.05
N ASN A 32 -6.62 4.98 -13.17
CA ASN A 32 -6.10 4.25 -14.34
C ASN A 32 -6.52 2.77 -14.27
N THR A 33 -6.90 2.15 -15.38
CA THR A 33 -7.29 0.72 -15.46
C THR A 33 -6.26 -0.20 -14.76
N GLY A 34 -4.97 0.10 -14.87
CA GLY A 34 -3.91 -0.65 -14.19
C GLY A 34 -3.97 -0.56 -12.66
N GLU A 35 -4.38 0.58 -12.12
CA GLU A 35 -4.52 0.79 -10.68
C GLU A 35 -5.72 0.02 -10.10
N VAL A 36 -6.85 -0.03 -10.82
CA VAL A 36 -8.02 -0.86 -10.43
C VAL A 36 -7.60 -2.32 -10.24
N VAL A 37 -6.90 -2.87 -11.23
CA VAL A 37 -6.45 -4.27 -11.25
C VAL A 37 -5.39 -4.52 -10.18
N GLY A 38 -4.48 -3.55 -9.98
CA GLY A 38 -3.46 -3.57 -8.94
C GLY A 38 -4.07 -3.62 -7.54
N ARG A 39 -5.07 -2.77 -7.25
CA ARG A 39 -5.81 -2.81 -5.97
C ARG A 39 -6.58 -4.12 -5.80
N MET A 40 -7.25 -4.61 -6.85
CA MET A 40 -7.99 -5.87 -6.77
C MET A 40 -7.10 -7.07 -6.47
N SER A 41 -5.90 -7.12 -7.04
CA SER A 41 -5.01 -8.29 -6.93
C SER A 41 -3.99 -8.18 -5.80
N GLY A 42 -3.42 -6.98 -5.58
CA GLY A 42 -2.38 -6.72 -4.59
C GLY A 42 -2.95 -6.34 -3.23
N ASP A 43 -3.71 -5.25 -3.15
CA ASP A 43 -4.21 -4.71 -1.87
C ASP A 43 -5.12 -5.70 -1.13
N THR A 44 -5.92 -6.47 -1.87
CA THR A 44 -6.77 -7.51 -1.26
C THR A 44 -5.97 -8.66 -0.66
N VAL A 45 -4.78 -8.98 -1.20
CA VAL A 45 -3.88 -10.00 -0.63
C VAL A 45 -3.26 -9.48 0.66
N LEU A 46 -2.85 -8.21 0.71
CA LEU A 46 -2.34 -7.60 1.95
C LEU A 46 -3.37 -7.65 3.09
N ILE A 47 -4.65 -7.38 2.76
CA ILE A 47 -5.75 -7.50 3.72
C ILE A 47 -5.96 -8.96 4.13
N GLN A 48 -5.93 -9.89 3.18
CA GLN A 48 -6.07 -11.32 3.43
C GLN A 48 -5.02 -11.84 4.41
N ASP A 49 -3.76 -11.49 4.18
CA ASP A 49 -2.64 -11.95 5.00
C ASP A 49 -2.74 -11.39 6.41
N ALA A 50 -3.10 -10.10 6.53
CA ALA A 50 -3.30 -9.44 7.81
C ALA A 50 -4.42 -10.11 8.63
N VAL A 51 -5.62 -10.21 8.06
CA VAL A 51 -6.81 -10.78 8.74
C VAL A 51 -6.67 -12.30 8.95
N GLY A 52 -5.93 -12.98 8.08
CA GLY A 52 -5.85 -14.43 8.02
C GLY A 52 -4.80 -15.05 8.94
N GLU A 53 -3.52 -14.80 8.66
CA GLU A 53 -2.39 -15.46 9.35
C GLU A 53 -1.78 -14.56 10.42
N LYS A 54 -1.60 -13.27 10.11
CA LYS A 54 -0.85 -12.34 10.95
C LYS A 54 -1.57 -12.03 12.26
N VAL A 55 -2.90 -11.87 12.26
CA VAL A 55 -3.69 -11.75 13.50
C VAL A 55 -3.53 -12.98 14.40
N GLY A 56 -3.60 -14.19 13.84
CA GLY A 56 -3.43 -15.43 14.60
C GLY A 56 -2.05 -15.53 15.24
N LYS A 57 -1.01 -15.25 14.47
CA LYS A 57 0.37 -15.16 14.97
C LYS A 57 0.53 -14.09 16.04
N PHE A 58 -0.06 -12.91 15.87
CA PHE A 58 0.01 -11.83 16.85
C PHE A 58 -0.60 -12.23 18.20
N VAL A 59 -1.79 -12.84 18.19
CA VAL A 59 -2.44 -13.35 19.40
C VAL A 59 -1.60 -14.45 20.06
N GLN A 60 -1.05 -15.37 19.27
CA GLN A 60 -0.16 -16.43 19.76
C GLN A 60 1.08 -15.83 20.46
N LEU A 61 1.74 -14.86 19.83
CA LEU A 61 2.96 -14.24 20.33
C LEU A 61 2.70 -13.44 21.61
N ILE A 62 1.58 -12.70 21.69
CA ILE A 62 1.16 -12.00 22.91
C ILE A 62 0.83 -12.99 24.02
N SER A 63 0.08 -14.06 23.72
CA SER A 63 -0.22 -15.10 24.70
C SER A 63 1.05 -15.77 25.22
N THR A 64 2.04 -16.00 24.36
CA THR A 64 3.34 -16.57 24.73
C THR A 64 4.13 -15.62 25.62
N PHE A 65 4.12 -14.32 25.30
CA PHE A 65 4.73 -13.29 26.12
C PHE A 65 4.12 -13.25 27.53
N ILE A 66 2.79 -13.12 27.63
CA ILE A 66 2.08 -13.06 28.92
C ILE A 66 2.29 -14.37 29.70
N GLY A 67 2.11 -15.52 29.04
CA GLY A 67 2.28 -16.84 29.66
C GLY A 67 3.70 -17.07 30.17
N GLY A 68 4.72 -16.71 29.39
CA GLY A 68 6.12 -16.82 29.79
C GLY A 68 6.47 -15.96 31.01
N PHE A 69 5.97 -14.73 31.05
CA PHE A 69 6.14 -13.85 32.22
C PHE A 69 5.42 -14.40 33.47
N VAL A 70 4.19 -14.86 33.35
CA VAL A 70 3.43 -15.44 34.46
C VAL A 70 4.15 -16.66 35.05
N ILE A 71 4.61 -17.58 34.18
CA ILE A 71 5.36 -18.77 34.61
C ILE A 71 6.67 -18.37 35.32
N ALA A 72 7.41 -17.42 34.76
CA ALA A 72 8.67 -16.94 35.33
C ALA A 72 8.47 -16.34 36.74
N PHE A 73 7.46 -15.49 36.93
CA PHE A 73 7.16 -14.89 38.22
C PHE A 73 6.68 -15.90 39.28
N ILE A 74 5.89 -16.90 38.88
CA ILE A 74 5.43 -17.96 39.79
C ILE A 74 6.59 -18.84 40.26
N LYS A 75 7.48 -19.23 39.34
CA LYS A 75 8.60 -20.14 39.64
C LYS A 75 9.75 -19.47 40.39
N GLY A 76 10.05 -18.22 40.06
CA GLY A 76 11.20 -17.54 40.65
C GLY A 76 11.19 -16.04 40.40
N TRP A 77 10.46 -15.31 41.23
CA TRP A 77 10.37 -13.85 41.12
C TRP A 77 11.73 -13.14 41.30
N LEU A 78 12.61 -13.61 42.19
CA LEU A 78 13.96 -13.02 42.38
C LEU A 78 14.81 -13.13 41.10
N LEU A 79 14.86 -14.31 40.51
CA LEU A 79 15.65 -14.55 39.29
C LEU A 79 15.08 -13.77 38.10
N THR A 80 13.75 -13.74 38.00
CA THR A 80 13.05 -12.97 36.95
C THR A 80 13.36 -11.49 37.04
N LEU A 81 13.40 -10.89 38.24
CA LEU A 81 13.76 -9.48 38.43
C LEU A 81 15.19 -9.18 37.97
N VAL A 82 16.15 -10.07 38.28
CA VAL A 82 17.54 -9.88 37.83
C VAL A 82 17.63 -9.89 36.31
N ILE A 83 16.98 -10.83 35.63
CA ILE A 83 16.99 -10.87 34.16
C ILE A 83 16.21 -9.68 33.58
N LEU A 84 15.17 -9.20 34.26
CA LEU A 84 14.42 -8.02 33.83
C LEU A 84 15.29 -6.76 33.76
N THR A 85 16.33 -6.65 34.60
CA THR A 85 17.28 -5.53 34.53
C THR A 85 18.13 -5.51 33.26
N SER A 86 18.32 -6.64 32.57
CA SER A 86 19.06 -6.66 31.30
C SER A 86 18.20 -6.27 30.09
N ILE A 87 16.87 -6.29 30.22
CA ILE A 87 15.94 -5.86 29.16
C ILE A 87 16.15 -4.40 28.73
N PRO A 88 16.20 -3.38 29.62
CA PRO A 88 16.45 -2.01 29.20
C PRO A 88 17.83 -1.82 28.57
N LEU A 89 18.85 -2.55 29.04
CA LEU A 89 20.18 -2.54 28.42
C LEU A 89 20.13 -3.09 26.98
N LEU A 90 19.42 -4.20 26.78
CA LEU A 90 19.25 -4.79 25.45
C LEU A 90 18.41 -3.88 24.54
N ALA A 91 17.34 -3.27 25.06
CA ALA A 91 16.45 -2.39 24.31
C ALA A 91 17.17 -1.11 23.86
N THR A 92 17.99 -0.51 24.72
CA THR A 92 18.78 0.68 24.37
C THR A 92 19.85 0.35 23.33
N ALA A 93 20.61 -0.73 23.52
CA ALA A 93 21.62 -1.16 22.54
C ALA A 93 20.99 -1.50 21.18
N GLY A 94 19.92 -2.31 21.17
CA GLY A 94 19.20 -2.66 19.95
C GLY A 94 18.57 -1.44 19.27
N GLY A 95 18.01 -0.51 20.05
CA GLY A 95 17.42 0.73 19.53
C GLY A 95 18.46 1.65 18.87
N VAL A 96 19.63 1.82 19.49
CA VAL A 96 20.73 2.62 18.91
C VAL A 96 21.23 2.02 17.60
N VAL A 97 21.39 0.69 17.55
CA VAL A 97 21.81 -0.01 16.33
C VAL A 97 20.76 0.12 15.24
N ALA A 98 19.49 -0.17 15.55
CA ALA A 98 18.39 -0.08 14.58
C ALA A 98 18.24 1.34 14.00
N PHE A 99 18.34 2.36 14.86
CA PHE A 99 18.29 3.76 14.42
C PHE A 99 19.49 4.13 13.54
N SER A 100 20.70 3.71 13.92
CA SER A 100 21.92 4.01 13.18
C SER A 100 21.92 3.35 11.81
N VAL A 101 21.57 2.06 11.75
CA VAL A 101 21.45 1.31 10.49
C VAL A 101 20.37 1.93 9.60
N SER A 102 19.18 2.23 10.13
CA SER A 102 18.10 2.84 9.34
C SER A 102 18.50 4.20 8.76
N LYS A 103 19.22 5.02 9.53
CA LYS A 103 19.73 6.32 9.08
C LYS A 103 20.79 6.19 7.98
N MET A 104 21.66 5.18 8.09
CA MET A 104 22.71 4.92 7.10
C MET A 104 22.13 4.32 5.82
N ALA A 105 21.19 3.37 5.94
CA ALA A 105 20.46 2.81 4.81
C ALA A 105 19.72 3.91 4.02
N SER A 106 19.08 4.87 4.71
CA SER A 106 18.42 6.01 4.06
C SER A 106 19.41 6.90 3.28
N ARG A 107 20.61 7.14 3.83
CA ARG A 107 21.68 7.87 3.14
C ARG A 107 22.20 7.11 1.92
N GLY A 108 22.43 5.80 2.07
CA GLY A 108 22.83 4.92 0.98
C GLY A 108 21.80 4.94 -0.16
N GLN A 109 20.52 4.78 0.18
CA GLN A 109 19.43 4.87 -0.80
C GLN A 109 19.38 6.22 -1.51
N SER A 110 19.66 7.32 -0.81
CA SER A 110 19.72 8.66 -1.40
C SER A 110 20.89 8.81 -2.38
N ALA A 111 22.06 8.25 -2.05
CA ALA A 111 23.21 8.23 -2.95
C ALA A 111 22.94 7.36 -4.20
N TYR A 112 22.30 6.19 -4.03
CA TYR A 112 21.85 5.36 -5.14
C TYR A 112 20.83 6.08 -6.03
N ALA A 113 19.89 6.84 -5.45
CA ALA A 113 18.92 7.61 -6.21
C ALA A 113 19.59 8.66 -7.11
N LYS A 114 20.66 9.33 -6.64
CA LYS A 114 21.44 10.25 -7.48
C LYS A 114 22.08 9.52 -8.68
N ALA A 115 22.69 8.36 -8.44
CA ALA A 115 23.29 7.56 -9.51
C ALA A 115 22.23 7.06 -10.52
N ALA A 116 21.07 6.64 -10.02
CA ALA A 116 19.93 6.24 -10.84
C ALA A 116 19.43 7.40 -11.72
N ASN A 117 19.30 8.60 -11.17
CA ASN A 117 18.91 9.80 -11.94
C ASN A 117 19.89 10.09 -13.08
N ILE A 118 21.20 9.96 -12.86
CA ILE A 118 22.22 10.17 -13.90
C ILE A 118 22.08 9.11 -15.01
N ALA A 119 21.87 7.85 -14.62
CA ALA A 119 21.65 6.78 -15.58
C ALA A 119 20.37 7.02 -16.39
N GLU A 120 19.28 7.41 -15.74
CA GLU A 120 17.99 7.73 -16.37
C GLU A 120 18.11 8.90 -17.35
N GLN A 121 18.79 9.98 -16.98
CA GLN A 121 19.05 11.11 -17.88
C GLN A 121 19.89 10.71 -19.10
N THR A 122 20.91 9.88 -18.89
CA THR A 122 21.81 9.42 -19.96
C THR A 122 21.07 8.51 -20.94
N ILE A 123 20.29 7.56 -20.44
CA ILE A 123 19.52 6.61 -21.25
C ILE A 123 18.36 7.32 -21.94
N GLY A 124 17.65 8.20 -21.24
CA GLY A 124 16.54 8.98 -21.78
C GLY A 124 16.97 9.88 -22.94
N SER A 125 18.21 10.38 -22.91
CA SER A 125 18.80 11.22 -23.96
C SER A 125 19.90 10.54 -24.76
N ILE A 126 19.83 9.21 -24.94
CA ILE A 126 20.93 8.41 -25.53
C ILE A 126 21.36 8.89 -26.93
N ARG A 127 20.42 9.38 -27.75
CA ARG A 127 20.73 9.91 -29.09
C ARG A 127 21.63 11.14 -29.02
N THR A 128 21.39 12.01 -28.03
CA THR A 128 22.19 13.22 -27.80
C THR A 128 23.57 12.85 -27.25
N VAL A 129 23.65 11.90 -26.32
CA VAL A 129 24.93 11.44 -25.77
C VAL A 129 25.79 10.82 -26.87
N ALA A 130 25.20 10.00 -27.75
CA ALA A 130 25.89 9.40 -28.88
C ALA A 130 26.34 10.44 -29.92
N SER A 131 25.50 11.44 -30.24
CA SER A 131 25.84 12.47 -31.24
C SER A 131 26.99 13.39 -30.81
N PHE A 132 27.17 13.59 -29.50
CA PHE A 132 28.29 14.37 -28.93
C PHE A 132 29.46 13.48 -28.47
N THR A 133 29.42 12.17 -28.72
CA THR A 133 30.44 11.20 -28.28
C THR A 133 30.71 11.28 -26.76
N GLY A 134 29.66 11.56 -25.97
CA GLY A 134 29.73 11.86 -24.54
C GLY A 134 29.70 10.64 -23.61
N GLU A 135 29.73 9.43 -24.16
CA GLU A 135 29.58 8.16 -23.41
C GLU A 135 30.60 8.00 -22.27
N LYS A 136 31.87 8.33 -22.54
CA LYS A 136 32.94 8.26 -21.53
C LYS A 136 32.66 9.19 -20.34
N GLN A 137 32.16 10.40 -20.62
CA GLN A 137 31.85 11.37 -19.55
C GLN A 137 30.66 10.89 -18.71
N ALA A 138 29.63 10.31 -19.34
CA ALA A 138 28.48 9.76 -18.63
C ALA A 138 28.90 8.60 -17.69
N ILE A 139 29.79 7.71 -18.16
CA ILE A 139 30.34 6.63 -17.34
C ILE A 139 31.14 7.17 -16.15
N ILE A 140 31.97 8.20 -16.35
CA ILE A 140 32.74 8.83 -15.25
C ILE A 140 31.79 9.44 -14.21
N ASN A 141 30.75 10.17 -14.63
CA ASN A 141 29.79 10.79 -13.73
C ASN A 141 29.00 9.74 -12.92
N PHE A 142 28.63 8.62 -13.56
CA PHE A 142 27.97 7.50 -12.91
C PHE A 142 28.89 6.82 -11.89
N ASN A 143 30.14 6.52 -12.26
CA ASN A 143 31.12 5.93 -11.35
C ASN A 143 31.41 6.82 -10.14
N ASN A 144 31.56 8.14 -10.33
CA ASN A 144 31.78 9.08 -9.24
C ASN A 144 30.61 9.07 -8.23
N SER A 145 29.38 8.96 -8.72
CA SER A 145 28.19 8.87 -7.86
C SER A 145 28.08 7.52 -7.15
N LEU A 146 28.55 6.44 -7.78
CA LEU A 146 28.60 5.11 -7.17
C LEU A 146 29.64 5.01 -6.05
N VAL A 147 30.76 5.75 -6.10
CA VAL A 147 31.75 5.74 -5.02
C VAL A 147 31.15 6.24 -3.70
N GLU A 148 30.30 7.27 -3.74
CA GLU A 148 29.58 7.78 -2.56
C GLU A 148 28.64 6.70 -2.00
N ALA A 149 27.89 6.01 -2.87
CA ALA A 149 26.99 4.92 -2.48
C ALA A 149 27.77 3.73 -1.90
N TYR A 150 28.88 3.35 -2.51
CA TYR A 150 29.76 2.27 -2.04
C TYR A 150 30.30 2.56 -0.64
N LYS A 151 30.82 3.77 -0.39
CA LYS A 151 31.32 4.16 0.92
C LYS A 151 30.22 4.12 1.99
N SER A 152 29.02 4.62 1.66
CA SER A 152 27.87 4.53 2.56
C SER A 152 27.50 3.08 2.89
N GLY A 153 27.57 2.17 1.90
CA GLY A 153 27.31 0.75 2.11
C GLY A 153 28.36 0.06 2.98
N VAL A 154 29.65 0.40 2.82
CA VAL A 154 30.72 -0.10 3.68
C VAL A 154 30.53 0.35 5.13
N ASP A 155 30.25 1.65 5.33
CA ASP A 155 30.01 2.19 6.67
C ASP A 155 28.77 1.54 7.32
N GLU A 156 27.69 1.34 6.55
CA GLU A 156 26.47 0.65 7.01
C GLU A 156 26.78 -0.78 7.44
N GLY A 157 27.56 -1.51 6.64
CA GLY A 157 27.99 -2.87 6.95
C GLY A 157 28.82 -2.93 8.24
N LEU A 158 29.73 -1.99 8.46
CA LEU A 158 30.52 -1.91 9.69
C LEU A 158 29.65 -1.63 10.92
N VAL A 159 28.74 -0.65 10.82
CA VAL A 159 27.84 -0.30 11.94
C VAL A 159 26.85 -1.42 12.23
N SER A 160 26.34 -2.09 11.20
CA SER A 160 25.47 -3.26 11.34
C SER A 160 26.22 -4.45 11.98
N GLY A 161 27.46 -4.72 11.55
CA GLY A 161 28.28 -5.80 12.09
C GLY A 161 28.68 -5.58 13.55
N PHE A 162 29.27 -4.43 13.88
CA PHE A 162 29.61 -4.08 15.27
C PHE A 162 28.36 -3.95 16.14
N GLY A 163 27.29 -3.37 15.62
CA GLY A 163 26.01 -3.25 16.30
C GLY A 163 25.40 -4.60 16.63
N GLY A 164 25.27 -5.49 15.64
CA GLY A 164 24.77 -6.84 15.84
C GLY A 164 25.63 -7.66 16.80
N GLY A 165 26.95 -7.55 16.69
CA GLY A 165 27.89 -8.19 17.62
C GLY A 165 27.72 -7.71 19.07
N SER A 166 27.54 -6.40 19.28
CA SER A 166 27.32 -5.83 20.61
C SER A 166 26.03 -6.32 21.26
N VAL A 167 24.95 -6.44 20.47
CA VAL A 167 23.67 -6.99 20.94
C VAL A 167 23.82 -8.46 21.32
N MET A 168 24.48 -9.27 20.49
CA MET A 168 24.72 -10.70 20.79
C MET A 168 25.59 -10.89 22.04
N PHE A 169 26.59 -10.03 22.25
CA PHE A 169 27.40 -10.04 23.47
C PHE A 169 26.55 -9.82 24.73
N ILE A 170 25.61 -8.87 24.70
CA ILE A 170 24.69 -8.60 25.83
C ILE A 170 23.77 -9.81 26.09
N VAL A 171 23.29 -10.48 25.03
CA VAL A 171 22.45 -11.68 25.15
C VAL A 171 23.20 -12.82 25.85
N TYR A 172 24.41 -13.15 25.40
CA TYR A 172 25.23 -14.18 26.06
C TYR A 172 25.68 -13.77 27.47
N GLY A 173 25.94 -12.48 27.69
CA GLY A 173 26.20 -11.94 29.02
C GLY A 173 25.02 -12.12 29.97
N THR A 174 23.79 -11.90 29.49
CA THR A 174 22.56 -12.17 30.24
C THR A 174 22.41 -13.65 30.57
N TYR A 175 22.75 -14.53 29.63
CA TYR A 175 22.72 -15.97 29.87
C TYR A 175 23.71 -16.39 30.97
N SER A 176 24.94 -15.90 30.89
CA SER A 176 25.97 -16.12 31.90
C SER A 176 25.53 -15.62 33.28
N LEU A 177 24.97 -14.40 33.35
CA LEU A 177 24.44 -13.81 34.58
C LEU A 177 23.29 -14.64 35.16
N SER A 178 22.38 -15.13 34.31
CA SER A 178 21.26 -15.98 34.72
C SER A 178 21.72 -17.29 35.34
N VAL A 179 22.72 -17.95 34.75
CA VAL A 179 23.26 -19.21 35.28
C VAL A 179 24.06 -18.96 36.56
N TYR A 180 24.89 -17.92 36.61
CA TYR A 180 25.66 -17.55 37.79
C TYR A 180 24.74 -17.22 38.98
N PHE A 181 23.80 -16.28 38.80
CA PHE A 181 22.87 -15.90 39.86
C PHE A 181 21.89 -17.02 40.21
N GLY A 182 21.46 -17.80 39.22
CA GLY A 182 20.64 -19.00 39.42
C GLY A 182 21.34 -20.04 40.29
N SER A 183 22.62 -20.31 40.06
CA SER A 183 23.40 -21.26 40.87
C SER A 183 23.53 -20.80 42.33
N LYS A 184 23.72 -19.50 42.56
CA LYS A 184 23.77 -18.93 43.91
C LYS A 184 22.42 -19.07 44.63
N LEU A 185 21.30 -18.88 43.93
CA LEU A 185 19.95 -19.08 44.47
C LEU A 185 19.66 -20.53 44.87
N ILE A 186 20.20 -21.50 44.13
CA ILE A 186 20.07 -22.92 44.46
C ILE A 186 20.76 -23.21 45.80
N ILE A 187 21.97 -22.67 46.01
CA ILE A 187 22.77 -22.91 47.21
C ILE A 187 22.20 -22.16 48.43
N GLU A 188 21.88 -20.87 48.29
CA GLU A 188 21.53 -20.01 49.43
C GLU A 188 20.05 -20.04 49.81
N ARG A 189 19.17 -20.28 48.83
CA ARG A 189 17.70 -20.14 48.99
C ARG A 189 16.95 -21.44 48.71
N GLY A 190 17.65 -22.53 48.41
CA GLY A 190 17.06 -23.84 48.16
C GLY A 190 16.22 -23.92 46.88
N TYR A 191 16.49 -23.08 45.88
CA TYR A 191 15.84 -23.20 44.57
C TYR A 191 16.20 -24.55 43.92
N ASN A 192 15.26 -25.14 43.18
CA ASN A 192 15.56 -26.31 42.37
C ASN A 192 16.21 -25.86 41.04
N GLY A 193 17.20 -26.61 40.54
CA GLY A 193 17.81 -26.36 39.23
C GLY A 193 16.77 -26.39 38.10
N GLY A 194 15.73 -27.22 38.24
CA GLY A 194 14.60 -27.24 37.30
C GLY A 194 13.81 -25.93 37.27
N ASP A 195 13.67 -25.23 38.40
CA ASP A 195 12.96 -23.95 38.45
C ASP A 195 13.79 -22.83 37.80
N VAL A 196 15.12 -22.84 37.97
CA VAL A 196 16.03 -21.89 37.31
C VAL A 196 15.97 -22.03 35.78
N ILE A 197 16.05 -23.27 35.28
CA ILE A 197 15.95 -23.56 33.85
C ILE A 197 14.57 -23.18 33.30
N ASN A 198 13.49 -23.49 34.02
CA ASN A 198 12.13 -23.11 33.63
C ASN A 198 11.96 -21.59 33.51
N VAL A 199 12.43 -20.83 34.50
CA VAL A 199 12.37 -19.35 34.47
C VAL A 199 13.15 -18.82 33.26
N PHE A 200 14.35 -19.34 33.02
CA PHE A 200 15.18 -18.91 31.90
C PHE A 200 14.50 -19.16 30.54
N PHE A 201 14.01 -20.38 30.29
CA PHE A 201 13.33 -20.71 29.04
C PHE A 201 12.01 -19.96 28.86
N ALA A 202 11.22 -19.81 29.93
CA ALA A 202 9.96 -19.08 29.89
C ALA A 202 10.19 -17.61 29.50
N LEU A 203 11.20 -16.96 30.08
CA LEU A 203 11.51 -15.57 29.78
C LEU A 203 12.15 -15.40 28.39
N THR A 204 12.97 -16.37 27.95
CA THR A 204 13.53 -16.38 26.59
C THR A 204 12.43 -16.51 25.53
N MET A 205 11.47 -17.41 25.75
CA MET A 205 10.31 -17.56 24.86
C MET A 205 9.43 -16.31 24.85
N ALA A 206 9.25 -15.66 26.01
CA ALA A 206 8.55 -14.38 26.07
C ALA A 206 9.28 -13.28 25.27
N ALA A 207 10.61 -13.18 25.42
CA ALA A 207 11.45 -12.24 24.67
C ALA A 207 11.40 -12.48 23.15
N LEU A 208 11.41 -13.75 22.71
CA LEU A 208 11.21 -14.10 21.31
C LEU A 208 9.80 -13.76 20.81
N GLY A 209 8.80 -13.95 21.66
CA GLY A 209 7.40 -13.59 21.39
C GLY A 209 7.25 -12.10 21.07
N ILE A 210 7.77 -11.23 21.94
CA ILE A 210 7.69 -9.77 21.74
C ILE A 210 8.55 -9.30 20.56
N SER A 211 9.73 -9.89 20.34
CA SER A 211 10.61 -9.55 19.22
C SER A 211 9.93 -9.84 17.87
N GLN A 212 9.36 -11.03 17.71
CA GLN A 212 8.62 -11.39 16.49
C GLN A 212 7.29 -10.62 16.37
N SER A 213 6.66 -10.25 17.49
CA SER A 213 5.45 -9.42 17.43
C SER A 213 5.75 -8.03 16.86
N SER A 214 6.92 -7.47 17.13
CA SER A 214 7.33 -6.16 16.60
C SER A 214 7.42 -6.14 15.08
N SER A 215 7.91 -7.24 14.46
CA SER A 215 8.04 -7.33 13.01
C SER A 215 6.70 -7.45 12.27
N LEU A 216 5.60 -7.79 12.96
CA LEU A 216 4.26 -7.85 12.39
C LEU A 216 3.62 -6.45 12.21
N GLY A 217 4.08 -5.44 12.96
CA GLY A 217 3.51 -4.09 12.95
C GLY A 217 3.43 -3.44 11.56
N PRO A 218 4.53 -3.39 10.78
CA PRO A 218 4.53 -2.84 9.43
C PRO A 218 3.53 -3.52 8.48
N ASP A 219 3.32 -4.83 8.61
CA ASP A 219 2.36 -5.56 7.78
C ASP A 219 0.92 -5.12 8.05
N PHE A 220 0.57 -4.90 9.33
CA PHE A 220 -0.73 -4.35 9.71
C PHE A 220 -0.94 -2.92 9.20
N ILE A 221 0.11 -2.09 9.22
CA ILE A 221 0.03 -0.72 8.68
C ILE A 221 -0.23 -0.76 7.18
N LYS A 222 0.50 -1.59 6.43
CA LYS A 222 0.29 -1.78 4.98
C LYS A 222 -1.12 -2.27 4.67
N ALA A 223 -1.60 -3.27 5.40
CA ALA A 223 -2.96 -3.79 5.22
C ALA A 223 -4.03 -2.75 5.55
N LYS A 224 -3.81 -1.90 6.56
CA LYS A 224 -4.72 -0.79 6.89
C LYS A 224 -4.79 0.24 5.75
N ILE A 225 -3.65 0.60 5.17
CA ILE A 225 -3.57 1.53 4.03
C ILE A 225 -4.30 0.93 2.82
N ALA A 226 -4.02 -0.33 2.48
CA ALA A 226 -4.70 -1.08 1.42
C ALA A 226 -6.22 -1.14 1.63
N ALA A 227 -6.66 -1.44 2.86
CA ALA A 227 -8.07 -1.45 3.22
C ALA A 227 -8.71 -0.06 3.05
N ALA A 228 -8.07 1.00 3.53
CA ALA A 228 -8.58 2.36 3.39
C ALA A 228 -8.80 2.74 1.91
N SER A 229 -7.87 2.40 1.02
CA SER A 229 -8.02 2.66 -0.42
C SER A 229 -9.15 1.89 -1.07
N ILE A 230 -9.38 0.63 -0.67
CA ILE A 230 -10.49 -0.19 -1.19
C ILE A 230 -11.83 0.31 -0.64
N PHE A 231 -11.91 0.57 0.67
CA PHE A 231 -13.14 1.06 1.29
C PHE A 231 -13.51 2.46 0.81
N ALA A 232 -12.55 3.32 0.50
CA ALA A 232 -12.82 4.62 -0.12
C ALA A 232 -13.57 4.50 -1.47
N ILE A 233 -13.28 3.46 -2.27
CA ILE A 233 -14.03 3.19 -3.51
C ILE A 233 -15.39 2.53 -3.22
N LEU A 234 -15.45 1.62 -2.25
CA LEU A 234 -16.69 0.94 -1.88
C LEU A 234 -17.74 1.90 -1.33
N ASP A 235 -17.31 2.91 -0.57
CA ASP A 235 -18.18 3.91 0.05
C ASP A 235 -18.53 5.07 -0.92
N GLN A 236 -17.94 5.07 -2.13
CA GLN A 236 -18.22 6.10 -3.12
C GLN A 236 -19.53 5.82 -3.87
N GLU A 237 -20.51 6.70 -3.71
CA GLU A 237 -21.74 6.65 -4.49
C GLU A 237 -21.51 7.15 -5.92
N SER A 238 -22.01 6.40 -6.91
CA SER A 238 -22.01 6.84 -8.30
C SER A 238 -23.09 7.89 -8.52
N LYS A 239 -22.78 8.93 -9.29
CA LYS A 239 -23.75 9.95 -9.68
C LYS A 239 -24.78 9.45 -10.70
N ILE A 240 -24.40 8.43 -11.48
CA ILE A 240 -25.25 7.79 -12.48
C ILE A 240 -25.17 6.30 -12.21
N ASP A 241 -26.07 5.79 -11.38
CA ASP A 241 -26.10 4.38 -11.04
C ASP A 241 -26.85 3.59 -12.14
N PRO A 242 -26.17 2.69 -12.88
CA PRO A 242 -26.83 1.90 -13.93
C PRO A 242 -27.81 0.86 -13.38
N SER A 243 -27.80 0.62 -12.06
CA SER A 243 -28.73 -0.30 -11.40
C SER A 243 -29.92 0.41 -10.74
N ASP A 244 -30.02 1.73 -10.85
CA ASP A 244 -31.18 2.47 -10.36
C ASP A 244 -32.35 2.39 -11.37
N GLU A 245 -33.45 1.76 -10.95
CA GLU A 245 -34.67 1.60 -11.73
C GLU A 245 -35.68 2.76 -11.50
N SER A 246 -35.31 3.79 -10.74
CA SER A 246 -36.18 4.95 -10.45
C SER A 246 -36.56 5.79 -11.69
N GLY A 247 -35.94 5.52 -12.84
CA GLY A 247 -36.21 6.17 -14.11
C GLY A 247 -37.58 5.84 -14.70
N ILE A 248 -38.01 6.66 -15.67
CA ILE A 248 -39.27 6.45 -16.39
C ILE A 248 -39.03 5.47 -17.54
N THR A 249 -39.64 4.28 -17.46
CA THR A 249 -39.69 3.33 -18.58
C THR A 249 -40.84 3.69 -19.51
N LEU A 250 -40.52 4.01 -20.77
CA LEU A 250 -41.51 4.38 -21.77
C LEU A 250 -41.95 3.17 -22.58
N GLU A 251 -43.26 2.93 -22.69
CA GLU A 251 -43.82 1.79 -23.41
C GLU A 251 -43.65 1.89 -24.93
N ASN A 252 -43.56 3.11 -25.48
CA ASN A 252 -43.49 3.34 -26.91
C ASN A 252 -42.50 4.45 -27.26
N VAL A 253 -41.42 4.10 -27.97
CA VAL A 253 -40.35 5.03 -28.35
C VAL A 253 -40.42 5.29 -29.85
N LYS A 254 -40.83 6.51 -30.23
CA LYS A 254 -40.89 6.93 -31.64
C LYS A 254 -39.51 7.14 -32.27
N GLY A 255 -38.46 7.31 -31.47
CA GLY A 255 -37.09 7.47 -31.96
C GLY A 255 -36.75 8.88 -32.47
N GLU A 256 -37.47 9.90 -32.06
CA GLU A 256 -37.09 11.31 -32.30
C GLU A 256 -36.12 11.79 -31.22
N ILE A 257 -34.98 12.35 -31.67
CA ILE A 257 -33.89 12.79 -30.81
C ILE A 257 -33.74 14.30 -30.97
N GLU A 258 -33.82 15.04 -29.86
CA GLU A 258 -33.61 16.48 -29.84
C GLU A 258 -32.55 16.88 -28.79
N LEU A 259 -31.53 17.57 -29.26
CA LEU A 259 -30.51 18.23 -28.44
C LEU A 259 -30.83 19.73 -28.42
N ARG A 260 -31.06 20.30 -27.23
CA ARG A 260 -31.37 21.73 -27.07
C ARG A 260 -30.31 22.42 -26.23
N HIS A 261 -29.62 23.39 -26.83
CA HIS A 261 -28.64 24.25 -26.17
C HIS A 261 -27.61 23.48 -25.32
N VAL A 262 -27.12 22.35 -25.85
CA VAL A 262 -26.27 21.43 -25.09
C VAL A 262 -24.86 22.00 -25.00
N SER A 263 -24.37 22.17 -23.77
CA SER A 263 -23.00 22.58 -23.49
C SER A 263 -22.27 21.48 -22.70
N PHE A 264 -21.11 21.06 -23.19
CA PHE A 264 -20.37 19.92 -22.61
C PHE A 264 -18.89 20.20 -22.44
N LYS A 265 -18.35 19.68 -21.34
CA LYS A 265 -16.96 19.75 -20.92
C LYS A 265 -16.56 18.44 -20.29
N TYR A 266 -15.38 17.94 -20.62
CA TYR A 266 -14.82 16.81 -19.89
C TYR A 266 -14.41 17.24 -18.47
N PRO A 267 -14.71 16.45 -17.43
CA PRO A 267 -14.32 16.73 -16.05
C PRO A 267 -12.80 16.82 -15.85
N THR A 268 -12.03 16.07 -16.65
CA THR A 268 -10.57 16.07 -16.68
C THR A 268 -9.97 17.34 -17.29
N ARG A 269 -10.72 18.07 -18.13
CA ARG A 269 -10.28 19.31 -18.79
C ARG A 269 -11.37 20.39 -18.70
N PRO A 270 -11.60 20.96 -17.50
CA PRO A 270 -12.73 21.86 -17.25
C PRO A 270 -12.67 23.19 -18.03
N ASP A 271 -11.48 23.59 -18.49
CA ASP A 271 -11.26 24.86 -19.18
C ASP A 271 -11.64 24.79 -20.67
N ILE A 272 -11.66 23.59 -21.24
CA ILE A 272 -11.93 23.37 -22.67
C ILE A 272 -13.41 23.01 -22.84
N HIS A 273 -14.13 23.83 -23.60
CA HIS A 273 -15.49 23.52 -24.03
C HIS A 273 -15.44 22.72 -25.32
N ILE A 274 -16.02 21.52 -25.32
CA ILE A 274 -16.13 20.70 -26.53
C ILE A 274 -17.33 21.15 -27.34
N PHE A 275 -18.49 21.25 -26.69
CA PHE A 275 -19.72 21.73 -27.31
C PHE A 275 -20.16 23.03 -26.63
N GLN A 276 -20.44 24.04 -27.45
CA GLN A 276 -20.99 25.32 -27.03
C GLN A 276 -22.31 25.51 -27.75
N ASP A 277 -23.40 25.46 -27.00
CA ASP A 277 -24.76 25.73 -27.48
C ASP A 277 -25.22 24.88 -28.68
N LEU A 278 -24.97 23.56 -28.64
CA LEU A 278 -25.34 22.66 -29.72
C LEU A 278 -26.86 22.41 -29.75
N CYS A 279 -27.50 22.72 -30.88
CA CYS A 279 -28.89 22.40 -31.17
C CYS A 279 -28.98 21.46 -32.38
N LEU A 280 -29.60 20.29 -32.21
CA LEU A 280 -29.74 19.28 -33.27
C LEU A 280 -31.06 18.52 -33.11
N THR A 281 -31.76 18.29 -34.21
CA THR A 281 -33.00 17.51 -34.23
C THR A 281 -32.89 16.41 -35.28
N ILE A 282 -33.03 15.15 -34.86
CA ILE A 282 -33.03 13.98 -35.73
C ILE A 282 -34.44 13.38 -35.71
N ARG A 283 -35.09 13.38 -36.87
CA ARG A 283 -36.44 12.82 -37.02
C ARG A 283 -36.38 11.29 -37.08
N SER A 284 -37.42 10.65 -36.56
CA SER A 284 -37.59 9.19 -36.61
C SER A 284 -37.41 8.63 -38.03
N GLY A 285 -36.63 7.54 -38.15
CA GLY A 285 -36.41 6.81 -39.40
C GLY A 285 -35.51 7.52 -40.43
N LYS A 286 -34.86 8.64 -40.09
CA LYS A 286 -33.92 9.34 -40.98
C LYS A 286 -32.48 9.17 -40.52
N GLU A 287 -31.59 8.98 -41.48
CA GLU A 287 -30.15 9.01 -41.26
C GLU A 287 -29.64 10.46 -41.22
N ALA A 288 -28.84 10.78 -40.20
CA ALA A 288 -28.15 12.06 -40.09
C ALA A 288 -26.64 11.81 -40.21
N MET A 289 -25.97 12.52 -41.12
CA MET A 289 -24.53 12.45 -41.28
C MET A 289 -23.87 13.70 -40.71
N VAL A 290 -22.92 13.52 -39.80
CA VAL A 290 -22.15 14.62 -39.20
C VAL A 290 -20.75 14.62 -39.79
N LEU A 291 -20.38 15.71 -40.45
CA LEU A 291 -19.03 15.90 -41.00
C LEU A 291 -18.19 16.66 -39.98
N LEU A 292 -17.09 16.05 -39.55
CA LEU A 292 -16.20 16.59 -38.53
C LEU A 292 -14.82 16.86 -39.13
N LYS A 293 -14.27 18.02 -38.77
CA LYS A 293 -12.99 18.52 -39.32
C LYS A 293 -11.77 17.89 -38.62
N GLU A 294 -11.93 17.42 -37.39
CA GLU A 294 -10.88 16.77 -36.60
C GLU A 294 -11.37 15.45 -35.98
N VAL A 295 -10.45 14.49 -35.87
CA VAL A 295 -10.69 13.16 -35.27
C VAL A 295 -11.06 13.28 -33.79
N SER A 296 -10.50 14.25 -33.07
CA SER A 296 -10.85 14.58 -31.67
C SER A 296 -12.34 14.85 -31.47
N SER A 297 -12.99 15.43 -32.48
CA SER A 297 -14.40 15.80 -32.45
C SER A 297 -15.31 14.60 -32.75
N GLN A 298 -14.81 13.56 -33.42
CA GLN A 298 -15.58 12.34 -33.72
C GLN A 298 -15.85 11.53 -32.46
N GLU A 299 -14.82 11.27 -31.66
CA GLU A 299 -14.96 10.53 -30.40
C GLU A 299 -15.87 11.26 -29.40
N CYS A 300 -15.77 12.59 -29.34
CA CYS A 300 -16.65 13.42 -28.50
C CYS A 300 -18.12 13.34 -28.90
N LEU A 301 -18.41 13.27 -30.20
CA LEU A 301 -19.79 13.18 -30.71
C LEU A 301 -20.39 11.80 -30.41
N PHE A 302 -19.60 10.73 -30.56
CA PHE A 302 -19.99 9.39 -30.12
C PHE A 302 -20.25 9.34 -28.61
N PHE A 303 -19.43 10.02 -27.81
CA PHE A 303 -19.64 10.13 -26.37
C PHE A 303 -20.91 10.90 -26.01
N LEU A 304 -21.28 11.92 -26.80
CA LEU A 304 -22.52 12.69 -26.61
C LEU A 304 -23.77 11.90 -27.01
N PHE A 305 -23.68 11.01 -28.00
CA PHE A 305 -24.70 9.98 -28.22
C PHE A 305 -24.66 8.89 -27.13
N GLY A 306 -23.50 8.63 -26.52
CA GLY A 306 -23.38 7.89 -25.27
C GLY A 306 -24.10 8.59 -24.10
N CYS A 307 -24.14 9.92 -24.05
CA CYS A 307 -24.96 10.66 -23.07
C CYS A 307 -26.46 10.42 -23.25
N LEU A 308 -26.95 10.14 -24.47
CA LEU A 308 -28.34 9.67 -24.69
C LEU A 308 -28.55 8.26 -24.11
N LEU A 309 -27.48 7.47 -23.96
CA LEU A 309 -27.43 6.21 -23.22
C LEU A 309 -27.03 6.39 -21.74
N SER A 310 -27.05 7.62 -21.21
CA SER A 310 -26.62 7.99 -19.83
C SER A 310 -25.15 7.69 -19.47
N VAL A 311 -24.26 7.55 -20.46
CA VAL A 311 -22.81 7.33 -20.20
C VAL A 311 -22.12 8.59 -19.66
N GLY A 312 -22.73 9.78 -19.81
CA GLY A 312 -22.30 11.03 -19.19
C GLY A 312 -23.44 12.05 -19.14
N CYS A 313 -23.48 12.91 -18.11
CA CYS A 313 -24.52 13.93 -17.99
C CYS A 313 -23.98 15.33 -18.34
N PRO A 314 -24.59 16.09 -19.26
CA PRO A 314 -24.17 17.46 -19.54
C PRO A 314 -24.37 18.37 -18.32
N LYS A 315 -23.40 19.26 -18.05
CA LYS A 315 -23.45 20.18 -16.89
C LYS A 315 -24.52 21.28 -17.02
N SER A 316 -24.97 21.58 -18.25
CA SER A 316 -25.96 22.62 -18.55
C SER A 316 -26.64 22.34 -19.90
N GLY A 317 -27.96 22.50 -19.95
CA GLY A 317 -28.82 22.18 -21.10
C GLY A 317 -29.66 20.93 -20.87
N SER A 318 -30.80 20.80 -21.58
CA SER A 318 -31.67 19.63 -21.49
C SER A 318 -31.50 18.76 -22.72
N THR A 319 -31.07 17.52 -22.53
CA THR A 319 -31.34 16.43 -23.48
C THR A 319 -32.79 16.00 -23.25
N ARG A 320 -33.68 16.35 -24.19
CA ARG A 320 -35.05 15.83 -24.20
C ARG A 320 -35.19 14.96 -25.44
N SER A 321 -35.37 13.65 -25.28
CA SER A 321 -36.12 12.93 -26.31
C SER A 321 -37.55 13.45 -26.21
N ILE A 322 -37.96 14.25 -27.19
CA ILE A 322 -39.32 14.78 -27.23
C ILE A 322 -40.20 13.67 -27.77
N TYR A 323 -40.98 13.10 -26.86
CA TYR A 323 -42.07 12.19 -27.19
C TYR A 323 -43.29 13.04 -27.55
N ALA A 324 -43.54 13.22 -28.85
CA ALA A 324 -44.86 13.57 -29.36
C ALA A 324 -45.38 12.38 -30.14
#